data_AF-A0A6G6SJK9-F1
#
_entry.id   AF-A0A6G6SJK9-F1
#
_cell.length_a   1.000
_cell.length_b   1.000
_cell.length_c   1.000
_cell.angle_alpha   90.00
_cell.angle_beta   90.00
_cell.angle_gamma   90.00
#
_symmetry.space_group_name_H-M   'P 1'
#
loop_
_entity.id
_entity.type
_entity.pdbx_description
1 polymer ?
#
loop_
_entity_poly.entity_id
_entity_poly.type
_entity_poly.pdbx_seq_one_letter_code
_entity_poly.pdbx_strand_id
1 'polypeptide(L)'
;MRKVILAIVIFSFNCSAFAYGELSKKDISWLEEQKVIKDIGCEDYVDISSSSKKSGDVSVNESVFKKERIFNKSKVVCYLTEKEGKFSVSVIEEAVIDGKKVSVSHTDGSGYVGGDYYNGWAYKCKKDAMTDEVACGMHRDDFTIEKNNDGYRIQVGYKHFPNSLSYIRINKEHPIKSEDSGMYSRELSNEIISKISDEDEVTIRYTKWPNDRPIDKKINMDGFNVAKEVVGNLLVNYK
;
A
#
# COMPACT_ATOMS: atom_id res chain seq x y z
N MET A 1 62.51 -5.10 -6.75
CA MET A 1 61.16 -4.51 -6.66
C MET A 1 60.15 -5.53 -7.16
N ARG A 2 59.35 -6.11 -6.25
CA ARG A 2 58.38 -7.19 -6.51
C ARG A 2 57.13 -6.60 -7.14
N LYS A 3 56.75 -7.05 -8.34
CA LYS A 3 55.49 -6.65 -8.99
C LYS A 3 54.35 -7.49 -8.39
N VAL A 4 53.41 -6.83 -7.72
CA VAL A 4 52.15 -7.43 -7.26
C VAL A 4 51.12 -7.20 -8.36
N ILE A 5 50.61 -8.28 -8.95
CA ILE A 5 49.50 -8.24 -9.91
C ILE A 5 48.22 -8.39 -9.08
N LEU A 6 47.44 -7.31 -8.99
CA LEU A 6 46.14 -7.29 -8.34
C LEU A 6 45.09 -7.77 -9.34
N ALA A 7 44.62 -9.01 -9.20
CA ALA A 7 43.52 -9.54 -9.98
C ALA A 7 42.19 -9.01 -9.41
N ILE A 8 41.54 -8.11 -10.14
CA ILE A 8 40.20 -7.61 -9.82
C ILE A 8 39.19 -8.65 -10.33
N VAL A 9 38.63 -9.43 -9.41
CA VAL A 9 37.48 -10.29 -9.67
C VAL A 9 36.24 -9.40 -9.70
N ILE A 10 35.77 -9.08 -10.90
CA ILE A 10 34.50 -8.38 -11.12
C ILE A 10 33.38 -9.39 -10.86
N PHE A 11 32.82 -9.37 -9.65
CA PHE A 11 31.53 -9.99 -9.38
C PHE A 11 30.46 -9.17 -10.12
N SER A 12 30.03 -9.65 -11.28
CA SER A 12 28.81 -9.17 -11.92
C SER A 12 27.62 -9.56 -11.05
N PHE A 13 27.20 -8.63 -10.20
CA PHE A 13 25.87 -8.65 -9.61
C PHE A 13 24.86 -8.51 -10.76
N ASN A 14 24.32 -9.64 -11.23
CA ASN A 14 23.11 -9.64 -12.04
C ASN A 14 21.97 -9.15 -11.15
N CYS A 15 21.76 -7.84 -11.15
CA CYS A 15 20.54 -7.25 -10.64
C CYS A 15 19.46 -7.53 -11.69
N SER A 16 18.66 -8.57 -11.48
CA SER A 16 17.49 -8.84 -12.31
C SER A 16 16.47 -7.73 -12.06
N ALA A 17 16.60 -6.62 -12.79
CA ALA A 17 15.53 -5.64 -12.89
C ALA A 17 14.38 -6.31 -13.66
N PHE A 18 13.25 -6.53 -13.00
CA PHE A 18 12.00 -6.83 -13.70
C PHE A 18 11.63 -5.57 -14.49
N ALA A 19 11.93 -5.56 -15.78
CA ALA A 19 11.45 -4.52 -16.68
C ALA A 19 9.96 -4.78 -16.92
N TYR A 20 9.11 -4.03 -16.23
CA TYR A 20 7.71 -3.89 -16.62
C TYR A 20 7.67 -3.33 -18.05
N GLY A 21 7.00 -4.04 -18.95
CA GLY A 21 7.00 -3.71 -20.37
C GLY A 21 5.85 -2.78 -20.73
N GLU A 22 6.11 -1.73 -21.51
CA GLU A 22 5.04 -1.02 -22.22
C GLU A 22 4.42 -1.97 -23.26
N LEU A 23 3.09 -2.00 -23.35
CA LEU A 23 2.39 -2.79 -24.37
C LEU A 23 2.60 -2.19 -25.76
N SER A 24 2.73 -3.04 -26.78
CA SER A 24 2.79 -2.56 -28.15
C SER A 24 1.44 -1.98 -28.59
N LYS A 25 1.44 -1.05 -29.55
CA LYS A 25 0.20 -0.49 -30.11
C LYS A 25 -0.78 -1.56 -30.59
N LYS A 26 -0.25 -2.66 -31.13
CA LYS A 26 -1.06 -3.79 -31.61
C LYS A 26 -1.77 -4.50 -30.45
N ASP A 27 -1.06 -4.71 -29.33
CA ASP A 27 -1.63 -5.38 -28.17
C ASP A 27 -2.64 -4.49 -27.45
N ILE A 28 -2.40 -3.18 -27.40
CA ILE A 28 -3.37 -2.19 -26.90
C ILE A 28 -4.64 -2.23 -27.74
N SER A 29 -4.53 -2.20 -29.08
CA SER A 29 -5.70 -2.32 -29.96
C SER A 29 -6.50 -3.61 -29.72
N TRP A 30 -5.83 -4.75 -29.56
CA TRP A 30 -6.50 -6.01 -29.22
C TRP A 30 -7.20 -5.96 -27.86
N LEU A 31 -6.60 -5.32 -26.85
CA LEU A 31 -7.25 -5.11 -25.55
C LEU A 31 -8.48 -4.23 -25.67
N GLU A 32 -8.40 -3.11 -26.40
CA GLU A 32 -9.49 -2.15 -26.59
C GLU A 32 -10.65 -2.70 -27.45
N GLU A 33 -10.41 -3.74 -28.26
CA GLU A 33 -11.47 -4.49 -28.95
C GLU A 33 -12.36 -5.28 -27.97
N GLN A 34 -11.86 -5.61 -26.79
CA GLN A 34 -12.64 -6.27 -25.74
C GLN A 34 -13.59 -5.28 -25.09
N LYS A 35 -14.91 -5.50 -25.22
CA LYS A 35 -15.93 -4.59 -24.65
C LYS A 35 -15.67 -4.28 -23.17
N VAL A 36 -15.31 -5.30 -22.39
CA VAL A 36 -15.04 -5.15 -20.95
C VAL A 36 -13.87 -4.19 -20.65
N ILE A 37 -12.86 -4.10 -21.53
CA ILE A 37 -11.74 -3.18 -21.38
C ILE A 37 -12.13 -1.78 -21.84
N LYS A 38 -12.86 -1.69 -22.96
CA LYS A 38 -13.36 -0.44 -23.49
C LYS A 38 -14.26 0.30 -22.49
N ASP A 39 -15.10 -0.45 -21.77
CA ASP A 39 -16.01 0.10 -20.76
C ASP A 39 -15.25 0.68 -19.54
N ILE A 40 -14.02 0.23 -19.25
CA ILE A 40 -13.19 0.80 -18.17
C ILE A 40 -12.63 2.18 -18.54
N GLY A 41 -12.28 2.37 -19.82
CA GLY A 41 -11.69 3.62 -20.31
C GLY A 41 -10.29 3.91 -19.74
N CYS A 42 -9.42 2.90 -19.73
CA CYS A 42 -8.02 3.05 -19.30
C CYS A 42 -7.25 4.05 -20.18
N GLU A 43 -6.47 4.93 -19.54
CA GLU A 43 -5.60 5.87 -20.23
C GLU A 43 -4.22 5.29 -20.56
N ASP A 44 -3.77 4.32 -19.76
CA ASP A 44 -2.49 3.64 -19.94
C ASP A 44 -2.61 2.12 -19.75
N TYR A 45 -1.62 1.42 -20.29
CA TYR A 45 -1.54 -0.04 -20.26
C TYR A 45 -0.12 -0.49 -19.89
N VAL A 46 -0.03 -1.40 -18.90
CA VAL A 46 1.23 -1.97 -18.44
C VAL A 46 1.20 -3.49 -18.61
N ASP A 47 2.23 -4.05 -19.24
CA ASP A 47 2.42 -5.49 -19.33
C ASP A 47 3.28 -5.99 -18.17
N ILE A 48 2.67 -6.77 -17.29
CA ILE A 48 3.37 -7.49 -16.23
C ILE A 48 3.31 -9.00 -16.43
N SER A 49 2.83 -9.44 -17.60
CA SER A 49 2.78 -10.85 -17.96
C SER A 49 4.07 -11.29 -18.65
N SER A 50 4.42 -12.56 -18.47
CA SER A 50 5.60 -13.17 -19.11
C SER A 50 5.32 -13.68 -20.53
N SER A 51 4.09 -13.54 -21.03
CA SER A 51 3.69 -14.05 -22.34
C SER A 51 4.20 -13.16 -23.48
N SER A 52 4.84 -13.75 -24.48
CA SER A 52 5.27 -13.04 -25.70
C SER A 52 4.16 -12.88 -26.73
N LYS A 53 3.03 -13.59 -26.59
CA LYS A 53 1.91 -13.56 -27.54
C LYS A 53 0.62 -13.22 -26.81
N LYS A 54 0.07 -12.05 -27.11
CA LYS A 54 -1.20 -11.56 -26.57
C LYS A 54 -2.34 -11.96 -27.50
N SER A 55 -3.26 -12.79 -27.00
CA SER A 55 -4.44 -13.24 -27.76
C SER A 55 -5.42 -13.98 -26.85
N GLY A 56 -6.70 -13.96 -27.21
CA GLY A 56 -7.76 -14.68 -26.50
C GLY A 56 -8.69 -13.73 -25.74
N ASP A 57 -9.47 -14.30 -24.83
CA ASP A 57 -10.39 -13.54 -23.98
C ASP A 57 -9.65 -12.94 -22.78
N VAL A 58 -10.11 -11.77 -22.36
CA VAL A 58 -9.55 -11.03 -21.23
C VAL A 58 -10.62 -10.90 -20.15
N SER A 59 -10.26 -11.32 -18.94
CA SER A 59 -11.10 -11.11 -17.76
C SER A 59 -10.70 -9.84 -17.03
N VAL A 60 -11.66 -9.19 -16.38
CA VAL A 60 -11.41 -8.00 -15.55
C VAL A 60 -11.91 -8.32 -14.16
N ASN A 61 -11.08 -8.03 -13.17
CA ASN A 61 -11.49 -8.20 -11.78
C ASN A 61 -12.53 -7.13 -11.41
N GLU A 62 -13.60 -7.52 -10.74
CA GLU A 62 -14.62 -6.57 -10.31
C GLU A 62 -14.02 -5.53 -9.35
N SER A 63 -14.34 -4.25 -9.57
CA SER A 63 -13.95 -3.19 -8.65
C SER A 63 -14.64 -3.34 -7.29
N VAL A 64 -13.91 -3.17 -6.19
CA VAL A 64 -14.46 -3.09 -4.83
C VAL A 64 -15.09 -1.73 -4.51
N PHE A 65 -15.00 -0.77 -5.44
CA PHE A 65 -15.51 0.59 -5.26
C PHE A 65 -16.76 0.86 -6.08
N LYS A 66 -17.63 1.72 -5.55
CA LYS A 66 -18.87 2.18 -6.19
C LYS A 66 -18.61 3.09 -7.40
N LYS A 67 -17.44 3.73 -7.44
CA LYS A 67 -17.04 4.68 -8.48
C LYS A 67 -15.88 4.11 -9.29
N GLU A 68 -15.90 4.38 -10.58
CA GLU A 68 -14.78 4.09 -11.50
C GLU A 68 -13.57 4.98 -11.22
N ARG A 69 -13.78 6.18 -10.66
CA ARG A 69 -12.73 7.09 -10.20
C ARG A 69 -13.02 7.61 -8.80
N ILE A 70 -12.06 7.42 -7.91
CA ILE A 70 -12.12 7.82 -6.51
C ILE A 70 -11.58 9.23 -6.34
N PHE A 71 -10.53 9.58 -7.09
CA PHE A 71 -9.84 10.86 -6.96
C PHE A 71 -10.13 11.79 -8.15
N ASN A 72 -10.15 13.09 -7.88
CA ASN A 72 -10.23 14.11 -8.93
C ASN A 72 -8.89 14.18 -9.67
N LYS A 73 -8.93 14.31 -11.00
CA LYS A 73 -7.73 14.38 -11.86
C LYS A 73 -6.79 13.18 -11.67
N SER A 74 -7.38 11.99 -11.55
CA SER A 74 -6.65 10.72 -11.59
C SER A 74 -6.51 10.19 -13.01
N LYS A 75 -5.70 9.15 -13.13
CA LYS A 75 -5.47 8.36 -14.32
C LYS A 75 -5.78 6.91 -14.02
N VAL A 76 -6.50 6.22 -14.90
CA VAL A 76 -6.80 4.80 -14.79
C VAL A 76 -5.82 4.02 -15.67
N VAL A 77 -5.10 3.10 -15.05
CA VAL A 77 -4.05 2.29 -15.68
C VAL A 77 -4.45 0.82 -15.62
N CYS A 78 -4.47 0.18 -16.79
CA CYS A 78 -4.78 -1.24 -16.94
C CYS A 78 -3.50 -2.08 -16.88
N TYR A 79 -3.38 -2.94 -15.87
CA TYR A 79 -2.26 -3.89 -15.73
C TYR A 79 -2.64 -5.25 -16.28
N LEU A 80 -2.03 -5.65 -17.39
CA LEU A 80 -2.22 -6.95 -18.01
C LEU A 80 -1.36 -8.01 -17.33
N THR A 81 -2.02 -9.06 -16.85
CA THR A 81 -1.40 -10.27 -16.30
C THR A 81 -1.80 -11.47 -17.14
N GLU A 82 -1.00 -12.52 -17.09
CA GLU A 82 -1.31 -13.81 -17.71
C GLU A 82 -0.99 -14.92 -16.72
N LYS A 83 -1.91 -15.87 -16.59
CA LYS A 83 -1.71 -17.08 -15.80
C LYS A 83 -2.35 -18.24 -16.52
N GLU A 84 -1.56 -19.26 -16.83
CA GLU A 84 -2.03 -20.51 -17.45
C GLU A 84 -2.80 -20.30 -18.77
N GLY A 85 -2.31 -19.39 -19.61
CA GLY A 85 -2.88 -19.00 -20.89
C GLY A 85 -4.07 -18.04 -20.78
N LYS A 86 -4.45 -17.59 -19.58
CA LYS A 86 -5.58 -16.70 -19.35
C LYS A 86 -5.12 -15.29 -19.02
N PHE A 87 -5.58 -14.33 -19.80
CA PHE A 87 -5.31 -12.92 -19.56
C PHE A 87 -6.30 -12.32 -18.58
N SER A 88 -5.78 -11.54 -17.63
CA SER A 88 -6.62 -10.74 -16.74
C SER A 88 -6.07 -9.33 -16.58
N VAL A 89 -6.97 -8.37 -16.44
CA VAL A 89 -6.64 -6.97 -16.22
C VAL A 89 -6.99 -6.57 -14.80
N SER A 90 -6.01 -6.00 -14.11
CA SER A 90 -6.22 -5.26 -12.86
C SER A 90 -6.23 -3.77 -13.15
N VAL A 91 -7.18 -3.07 -12.54
CA VAL A 91 -7.36 -1.62 -12.73
C VAL A 91 -6.71 -0.90 -11.55
N ILE A 92 -5.75 -0.02 -11.85
CA ILE A 92 -5.08 0.84 -10.89
C ILE A 92 -5.44 2.29 -11.19
N GLU A 93 -5.90 3.04 -10.19
CA GLU A 93 -6.10 4.48 -10.28
C GLU A 93 -4.91 5.20 -9.67
N GLU A 94 -4.24 6.04 -10.46
CA GLU A 94 -3.11 6.85 -10.04
C GLU A 94 -3.51 8.32 -9.93
N ALA A 95 -3.04 8.99 -8.88
CA ALA A 95 -3.29 10.41 -8.66
C ALA A 95 -2.06 11.09 -8.04
N VAL A 96 -2.06 12.42 -8.07
CA VAL A 96 -1.14 13.25 -7.29
C VAL A 96 -1.95 14.11 -6.35
N ILE A 97 -1.80 13.90 -5.04
CA ILE A 97 -2.51 14.61 -3.98
C ILE A 97 -1.45 15.28 -3.11
N ASP A 98 -1.51 16.61 -2.98
CA ASP A 98 -0.52 17.43 -2.27
C ASP A 98 0.95 17.12 -2.64
N GLY A 99 1.18 16.90 -3.94
CA GLY A 99 2.51 16.58 -4.48
C GLY A 99 2.96 15.13 -4.23
N LYS A 100 2.15 14.31 -3.56
CA LYS A 100 2.43 12.88 -3.31
C LYS A 100 1.75 12.02 -4.36
N LYS A 101 2.51 11.06 -4.90
CA LYS A 101 1.95 10.01 -5.76
C LYS A 101 1.07 9.08 -4.94
N VAL A 102 -0.10 8.77 -5.47
CA VAL A 102 -1.08 7.85 -4.89
C VAL A 102 -1.46 6.82 -5.93
N SER A 103 -1.54 5.55 -5.55
CA SER A 103 -2.01 4.46 -6.43
C SER A 103 -3.01 3.59 -5.68
N VAL A 104 -4.19 3.34 -6.24
CA VAL A 104 -5.23 2.47 -5.68
C VAL A 104 -5.57 1.34 -6.66
N SER A 105 -5.47 0.11 -6.17
CA SER A 105 -6.04 -1.07 -6.81
C SER A 105 -7.56 -1.06 -6.66
N HIS A 106 -8.27 -0.96 -7.77
CA HIS A 106 -9.73 -1.14 -7.79
C HIS A 106 -10.14 -2.58 -7.50
N THR A 107 -9.26 -3.56 -7.74
CA THR A 107 -9.53 -4.99 -7.52
C THR A 107 -9.67 -5.36 -6.05
N ASP A 108 -8.88 -4.75 -5.15
CA ASP A 108 -8.81 -5.19 -3.75
C ASP A 108 -8.65 -4.04 -2.75
N GLY A 109 -8.74 -2.80 -3.21
CA GLY A 109 -8.66 -1.59 -2.40
C GLY A 109 -7.30 -1.37 -1.75
N SER A 110 -6.24 -2.05 -2.20
CA SER A 110 -4.88 -1.85 -1.73
C SER A 110 -4.19 -0.73 -2.49
N GLY A 111 -3.15 -0.13 -1.89
CA GLY A 111 -2.43 0.95 -2.55
C GLY A 111 -1.35 1.58 -1.69
N TYR A 112 -0.79 2.66 -2.23
CA TYR A 112 0.35 3.35 -1.65
C TYR A 112 0.22 4.87 -1.75
N VAL A 113 0.82 5.58 -0.81
CA VAL A 113 1.11 7.02 -0.87
C VAL A 113 2.61 7.24 -0.73
N GLY A 114 3.17 8.09 -1.61
CA GLY A 114 4.54 8.58 -1.50
C GLY A 114 5.63 7.58 -1.90
N GLY A 115 5.29 6.39 -2.39
CA GLY A 115 6.25 5.36 -2.78
C GLY A 115 5.60 4.01 -3.03
N ASP A 116 6.39 2.95 -2.86
CA ASP A 116 5.94 1.56 -2.87
C ASP A 116 5.66 1.04 -1.45
N TYR A 117 5.42 -0.27 -1.32
CA TYR A 117 5.18 -0.95 -0.05
C TYR A 117 6.26 -0.68 1.02
N TYR A 118 7.53 -0.54 0.63
CA TYR A 118 8.64 -0.38 1.56
C TYR A 118 8.92 1.09 1.87
N ASN A 119 8.66 1.99 0.91
CA ASN A 119 9.10 3.37 0.97
C ASN A 119 7.98 4.39 1.19
N GLY A 120 6.71 3.99 1.04
CA GLY A 120 5.53 4.83 1.29
C GLY A 120 4.64 4.34 2.44
N TRP A 121 3.49 5.00 2.57
CA TRP A 121 2.37 4.50 3.38
C TRP A 121 1.56 3.51 2.55
N ALA A 122 1.51 2.27 2.99
CA ALA A 122 0.72 1.23 2.33
C ALA A 122 -0.64 1.10 3.01
N TYR A 123 -1.70 0.94 2.24
CA TYR A 123 -3.05 0.82 2.76
C TYR A 123 -3.85 -0.27 2.07
N LYS A 124 -4.94 -0.68 2.71
CA LYS A 124 -5.92 -1.62 2.17
C LYS A 124 -7.27 -1.46 2.84
N CYS A 125 -8.34 -1.53 2.05
CA CYS A 125 -9.70 -1.68 2.56
C CYS A 125 -10.19 -3.12 2.48
N LYS A 126 -11.03 -3.51 3.41
CA LYS A 126 -11.68 -4.81 3.42
C LYS A 126 -13.07 -4.70 4.03
N LYS A 127 -14.01 -5.43 3.46
CA LYS A 127 -15.32 -5.71 4.06
C LYS A 127 -15.24 -7.00 4.86
N ASP A 128 -15.68 -6.95 6.10
CA ASP A 128 -15.81 -8.13 6.93
C ASP A 128 -16.92 -9.04 6.39
N ALA A 129 -16.61 -10.33 6.25
CA ALA A 129 -17.53 -11.28 5.62
C ALA A 129 -18.67 -11.73 6.55
N MET A 130 -18.58 -11.43 7.85
CA MET A 130 -19.57 -11.81 8.86
C MET A 130 -20.50 -10.65 9.22
N THR A 131 -20.00 -9.41 9.19
CA THR A 131 -20.76 -8.21 9.60
C THR A 131 -21.07 -7.23 8.47
N ASP A 132 -20.50 -7.45 7.27
CA ASP A 132 -20.53 -6.50 6.15
C ASP A 132 -19.91 -5.11 6.46
N GLU A 133 -19.25 -4.96 7.61
CA GLU A 133 -18.58 -3.72 7.99
C GLU A 133 -17.31 -3.51 7.17
N VAL A 134 -17.11 -2.30 6.69
CA VAL A 134 -15.89 -1.93 5.96
C VAL A 134 -14.90 -1.27 6.91
N ALA A 135 -13.66 -1.73 6.86
CA ALA A 135 -12.53 -1.10 7.50
C ALA A 135 -11.40 -0.89 6.49
N CYS A 136 -10.70 0.22 6.63
CA CYS A 136 -9.52 0.54 5.83
C CYS A 136 -8.34 0.75 6.76
N GLY A 137 -7.26 0.01 6.54
CA GLY A 137 -6.01 0.12 7.27
C GLY A 137 -4.95 0.82 6.45
N MET A 138 -4.14 1.66 7.08
CA MET A 138 -2.85 2.14 6.56
C MET A 138 -1.74 1.77 7.52
N HIS A 139 -0.54 1.55 7.00
CA HIS A 139 0.61 1.26 7.82
C HIS A 139 1.89 1.83 7.23
N ARG A 140 2.81 2.08 8.15
CA ARG A 140 4.21 2.39 7.89
C ARG A 140 5.02 1.59 8.89
N ASP A 141 5.85 0.68 8.38
CA ASP A 141 6.63 -0.21 9.23
C ASP A 141 5.76 -1.02 10.21
N ASP A 142 6.01 -0.89 11.52
CA ASP A 142 5.33 -1.57 12.60
C ASP A 142 4.23 -0.68 13.22
N PHE A 143 3.81 0.38 12.53
CA PHE A 143 2.77 1.31 12.95
C PHE A 143 1.57 1.20 12.00
N THR A 144 0.47 0.64 12.50
CA THR A 144 -0.74 0.36 11.74
C THR A 144 -1.91 1.15 12.31
N ILE A 145 -2.70 1.75 11.42
CA ILE A 145 -3.88 2.55 11.75
C ILE A 145 -5.04 2.01 10.93
N GLU A 146 -6.06 1.52 11.61
CA GLU A 146 -7.35 1.14 11.03
C GLU A 146 -8.35 2.30 11.17
N LYS A 147 -9.18 2.50 10.16
CA LYS A 147 -10.31 3.42 10.15
C LYS A 147 -11.57 2.69 9.68
N ASN A 148 -12.64 2.78 10.45
CA ASN A 148 -14.00 2.37 10.09
C ASN A 148 -15.00 3.46 10.55
N ASN A 149 -16.29 3.17 10.54
CA ASN A 149 -17.33 4.14 10.89
C ASN A 149 -17.22 4.65 12.35
N ASP A 150 -16.63 3.87 13.26
CA ASP A 150 -16.46 4.23 14.68
C ASP A 150 -15.19 5.07 14.96
N GLY A 151 -14.42 5.42 13.93
CA GLY A 151 -13.18 6.17 14.07
C GLY A 151 -11.93 5.28 13.93
N TYR A 152 -10.84 5.69 14.58
CA TYR A 152 -9.53 5.05 14.40
C TYR A 152 -9.25 3.98 15.44
N ARG A 153 -8.41 3.00 15.07
CA ARG A 153 -7.74 2.07 15.98
C ARG A 153 -6.28 1.95 15.58
N ILE A 154 -5.37 2.03 16.55
CA ILE A 154 -3.93 1.91 16.30
C ILE A 154 -3.41 0.58 16.83
N GLN A 155 -2.54 -0.04 16.05
CA GLN A 155 -1.70 -1.15 16.46
C GLN A 155 -0.22 -0.77 16.25
N VAL A 156 0.58 -0.96 17.30
CA VAL A 156 2.04 -0.87 17.23
C VAL A 156 2.63 -2.24 17.43
N GLY A 157 3.41 -2.72 16.46
CA GLY A 157 4.10 -3.99 16.52
C GLY A 157 3.24 -5.20 16.17
N TYR A 158 3.87 -6.37 16.24
CA TYR A 158 3.23 -7.67 16.02
C TYR A 158 3.94 -8.75 16.83
N LYS A 159 3.25 -9.87 17.07
CA LYS A 159 3.76 -11.02 17.85
C LYS A 159 4.35 -10.55 19.19
N HIS A 160 3.53 -9.89 20.00
CA HIS A 160 3.96 -9.29 21.26
C HIS A 160 4.43 -10.34 22.26
N PHE A 161 5.47 -10.01 23.02
CA PHE A 161 5.83 -10.79 24.20
C PHE A 161 4.65 -10.74 25.19
N PRO A 162 4.27 -11.85 25.86
CA PRO A 162 3.11 -11.90 26.72
C PRO A 162 3.07 -10.76 27.74
N ASN A 163 1.92 -10.09 27.85
CA ASN A 163 1.66 -8.96 28.75
C ASN A 163 2.56 -7.73 28.53
N SER A 164 3.35 -7.67 27.45
CA SER A 164 4.12 -6.48 27.11
C SER A 164 3.24 -5.43 26.46
N LEU A 165 3.45 -4.16 26.83
CA LEU A 165 2.74 -3.03 26.22
C LEU A 165 3.64 -2.36 25.18
N SER A 166 3.02 -1.67 24.24
CA SER A 166 3.68 -0.77 23.30
C SER A 166 3.57 0.69 23.73
N TYR A 167 4.40 1.53 23.12
CA TYR A 167 4.41 2.96 23.36
C TYR A 167 4.52 3.72 22.04
N ILE A 168 3.85 4.87 21.97
CA ILE A 168 3.98 5.87 20.91
C ILE A 168 4.48 7.15 21.56
N ARG A 169 5.52 7.75 21.00
CA ARG A 169 5.98 9.08 21.39
C ARG A 169 5.91 9.99 20.17
N ILE A 170 5.23 11.11 20.33
CA ILE A 170 5.13 12.16 19.31
C ILE A 170 6.09 13.28 19.73
N ASN A 171 7.01 13.63 18.85
CA ASN A 171 8.06 14.60 19.10
C ASN A 171 8.82 14.28 20.40
N LYS A 172 8.85 15.25 21.32
CA LYS A 172 9.51 15.11 22.62
C LYS A 172 8.54 14.91 23.78
N GLU A 173 7.26 14.67 23.50
CA GLU A 173 6.21 14.50 24.51
C GLU A 173 6.42 13.22 25.35
N HIS A 174 5.58 13.05 26.38
CA HIS A 174 5.58 11.83 27.17
C HIS A 174 5.06 10.64 26.34
N PRO A 175 5.68 9.45 26.41
CA PRO A 175 5.19 8.28 25.68
C PRO A 175 3.77 7.90 26.11
N ILE A 176 2.90 7.71 25.13
CA ILE A 176 1.54 7.19 25.29
C ILE A 176 1.62 5.67 25.25
N LYS A 177 0.98 5.01 26.21
CA LYS A 177 1.05 3.56 26.40
C LYS A 177 -0.21 2.89 25.87
N SER A 178 -0.08 1.73 25.22
CA SER A 178 -1.24 0.91 24.84
C SER A 178 -1.94 0.29 26.05
N GLU A 179 -3.20 -0.03 25.86
CA GLU A 179 -4.03 -0.75 26.82
C GLU A 179 -3.80 -2.27 26.75
N ASP A 180 -3.47 -2.82 25.58
CA ASP A 180 -3.24 -4.25 25.40
C ASP A 180 -2.26 -4.55 24.26
N SER A 181 -1.08 -5.09 24.57
CA SER A 181 -0.21 -5.80 23.61
C SER A 181 -0.08 -5.13 22.24
N GLY A 182 0.14 -3.81 22.20
CA GLY A 182 0.24 -3.07 20.94
C GLY A 182 -1.00 -2.27 20.54
N MET A 183 -2.17 -2.64 21.04
CA MET A 183 -3.48 -2.08 20.71
C MET A 183 -3.80 -0.85 21.53
N TYR A 184 -4.20 0.21 20.83
CA TYR A 184 -4.75 1.41 21.44
C TYR A 184 -6.27 1.40 21.31
N SER A 185 -7.00 1.83 22.35
CA SER A 185 -8.45 1.98 22.28
C SER A 185 -8.85 3.00 21.20
N ARG A 186 -10.12 3.00 20.79
CA ARG A 186 -10.61 3.96 19.79
C ARG A 186 -10.49 5.40 20.28
N GLU A 187 -10.85 5.66 21.52
CA GLU A 187 -10.74 7.00 22.13
C GLU A 187 -9.31 7.52 22.07
N LEU A 188 -8.36 6.73 22.59
CA LEU A 188 -6.94 7.09 22.59
C LEU A 188 -6.36 7.18 21.18
N SER A 189 -6.77 6.27 20.28
CA SER A 189 -6.37 6.30 18.88
C SER A 189 -6.83 7.57 18.19
N ASN A 190 -8.08 7.98 18.36
CA ASN A 190 -8.59 9.24 17.79
C ASN A 190 -7.83 10.45 18.35
N GLU A 191 -7.52 10.47 19.65
CA GLU A 191 -6.70 11.52 20.25
C GLU A 191 -5.30 11.58 19.62
N ILE A 192 -4.62 10.44 19.48
CA ILE A 192 -3.30 10.34 18.85
C ILE A 192 -3.35 10.82 17.40
N ILE A 193 -4.28 10.31 16.60
CA ILE A 193 -4.42 10.66 15.17
C ILE A 193 -4.73 12.15 14.98
N SER A 194 -5.41 12.80 15.92
CA SER A 194 -5.69 14.23 15.88
C SER A 194 -4.45 15.11 16.11
N LYS A 195 -3.40 14.56 16.74
CA LYS A 195 -2.17 15.29 17.11
C LYS A 195 -1.01 15.09 16.15
N ILE A 196 -1.06 14.06 15.30
CA ILE A 196 0.04 13.74 14.38
C ILE A 196 -0.20 14.29 12.97
N SER A 197 0.90 14.64 12.33
CA SER A 197 1.01 15.21 10.99
C SER A 197 2.28 14.69 10.29
N ASP A 198 2.48 15.08 9.04
CA ASP A 198 3.63 14.67 8.23
C ASP A 198 4.98 15.12 8.81
N GLU A 199 4.99 16.22 9.57
CA GLU A 199 6.21 16.85 10.09
C GLU A 199 6.60 16.37 11.49
N ASP A 200 5.76 15.53 12.12
CA ASP A 200 6.00 15.07 13.48
C ASP A 200 7.02 13.93 13.54
N GLU A 201 7.88 13.97 14.57
CA GLU A 201 8.76 12.85 14.88
C GLU A 201 8.00 11.80 15.69
N VAL A 202 7.49 10.76 15.02
CA VAL A 202 6.82 9.65 15.69
C VAL A 202 7.80 8.52 15.97
N THR A 203 7.97 8.14 17.24
CA THR A 203 8.74 6.97 17.65
C THR A 203 7.82 5.95 18.31
N ILE A 204 7.95 4.69 17.90
CA ILE A 204 7.23 3.56 18.50
C ILE A 204 8.19 2.65 19.27
N ARG A 205 7.65 1.98 20.30
CA ARG A 205 8.33 0.94 21.06
C ARG A 205 7.41 -0.25 21.26
N TYR A 206 7.91 -1.47 21.06
CA TYR A 206 7.23 -2.70 21.44
C TYR A 206 8.21 -3.84 21.71
N THR A 207 7.77 -4.88 22.43
CA THR A 207 8.57 -6.08 22.69
C THR A 207 8.03 -7.26 21.88
N LYS A 208 8.89 -7.89 21.07
CA LYS A 208 8.49 -8.93 20.11
C LYS A 208 8.87 -10.33 20.58
N TRP A 209 7.90 -11.21 20.75
CA TRP A 209 8.09 -12.63 21.03
C TRP A 209 8.96 -13.34 19.97
N PRO A 210 9.85 -14.28 20.38
CA PRO A 210 10.14 -14.73 21.75
C PRO A 210 11.19 -13.86 22.48
N ASN A 211 11.59 -12.74 21.89
CA ASN A 211 12.65 -11.90 22.41
C ASN A 211 12.09 -10.90 23.42
N ASP A 212 12.44 -11.05 24.69
CA ASP A 212 12.09 -10.08 25.74
C ASP A 212 13.02 -8.85 25.71
N ARG A 213 13.09 -8.18 24.56
CA ARG A 213 13.83 -6.93 24.37
C ARG A 213 12.98 -5.91 23.60
N PRO A 214 12.97 -4.65 24.04
CA PRO A 214 12.24 -3.61 23.33
C PRO A 214 12.88 -3.33 21.96
N ILE A 215 12.02 -3.13 20.97
CA ILE A 215 12.34 -2.63 19.64
C ILE A 215 11.84 -1.20 19.59
N ASP A 216 12.76 -0.28 19.32
CA ASP A 216 12.46 1.13 19.09
C ASP A 216 12.58 1.46 17.61
N LYS A 217 11.60 2.19 17.08
CA LYS A 217 11.60 2.58 15.67
C LYS A 217 11.07 4.00 15.49
N LYS A 218 11.80 4.82 14.74
CA LYS A 218 11.28 6.10 14.24
C LYS A 218 10.48 5.83 12.97
N ILE A 219 9.27 6.36 12.91
CA ILE A 219 8.39 6.24 11.75
C ILE A 219 8.62 7.45 10.87
N ASN A 220 8.82 7.22 9.57
CA ASN A 220 8.80 8.30 8.58
C ASN A 220 7.35 8.70 8.32
N MET A 221 6.97 9.89 8.80
CA MET A 221 5.61 10.42 8.72
C MET A 221 5.29 11.12 7.39
N ASP A 222 6.25 11.27 6.48
CA ASP A 222 6.02 11.88 5.17
C ASP A 222 4.86 11.22 4.41
N GLY A 223 3.86 12.01 4.00
CA GLY A 223 2.66 11.53 3.31
C GLY A 223 1.57 10.94 4.21
N PHE A 224 1.69 11.03 5.54
CA PHE A 224 0.70 10.53 6.49
C PHE A 224 -0.68 11.17 6.31
N ASN A 225 -0.75 12.48 6.15
CA ASN A 225 -2.00 13.22 5.99
C ASN A 225 -2.71 12.84 4.69
N VAL A 226 -1.95 12.69 3.60
CA VAL A 226 -2.49 12.19 2.32
C VAL A 226 -2.97 10.75 2.46
N ALA A 227 -2.23 9.87 3.14
CA ALA A 227 -2.68 8.50 3.39
C ALA A 227 -3.98 8.46 4.23
N LYS A 228 -4.09 9.33 5.25
CA LYS A 228 -5.28 9.49 6.09
C LYS A 228 -6.49 9.95 5.26
N GLU A 229 -6.30 10.93 4.37
CA GLU A 229 -7.34 11.39 3.43
C GLU A 229 -7.78 10.26 2.48
N VAL A 230 -6.81 9.58 1.87
CA VAL A 230 -7.04 8.48 0.93
C VAL A 230 -7.87 7.38 1.59
N VAL A 231 -7.45 6.88 2.76
CA VAL A 231 -8.18 5.86 3.52
C VAL A 231 -9.62 6.30 3.82
N GLY A 232 -9.83 7.58 4.17
CA GLY A 232 -11.16 8.14 4.38
C GLY A 232 -12.02 8.11 3.11
N ASN A 233 -11.46 8.51 1.98
CA ASN A 233 -12.15 8.48 0.69
C ASN A 233 -12.47 7.05 0.23
N LEU A 234 -11.55 6.11 0.42
CA LEU A 234 -11.77 4.71 0.07
C LEU A 234 -12.89 4.09 0.89
N LEU A 235 -12.93 4.35 2.20
CA LEU A 235 -13.98 3.85 3.10
C LEU A 235 -15.38 4.26 2.64
N VAL A 236 -15.57 5.51 2.21
CA VAL A 236 -16.87 6.03 1.74
C VAL A 236 -17.29 5.40 0.40
N ASN A 237 -16.33 5.14 -0.48
CA ASN A 237 -16.58 4.63 -1.83
C ASN A 237 -16.58 3.10 -1.92
N TYR A 238 -16.23 2.37 -0.87
CA TYR A 238 -16.23 0.90 -0.84
C TYR A 238 -17.66 0.33 -0.96
N LYS A 239 -17.82 -0.80 -1.67
CA LYS A 239 -19.10 -1.51 -1.91
C LYS A 239 -19.58 -2.36 -0.73
#